data_AF-A0A370H1S1-F1
#
_entry.id   AF-A0A370H1S1-F1
#
_cell.length_a   1.000
_cell.length_b   1.000
_cell.length_c   1.000
_cell.angle_alpha   90.00
_cell.angle_beta   90.00
_cell.angle_gamma   90.00
#
_symmetry.space_group_name_H-M   'P 1'
#
loop_
_entity.id
_entity.type
_entity.pdbx_description
1 polymer ?
#
loop_
_entity_poly.entity_id
_entity_poly.type
_entity_poly.pdbx_seq_one_letter_code
_entity_poly.pdbx_strand_id
1 'polypeptide(L)' 'MLRLVDQVRTSDVDVVLIPAPNHLNALEFDAIMHISGIETACPRMSFDRWADLGAEA' A
#
# COMPACT_ATOMS: atom_id res chain seq x y z
N MET A 1 -2.83 -10.20 -13.85
CA MET A 1 -2.58 -9.28 -12.71
C MET A 1 -2.21 -7.93 -13.27
N LEU A 2 -2.92 -6.87 -12.89
CA LEU A 2 -2.54 -5.48 -13.20
C LEU A 2 -1.46 -5.05 -12.20
N ARG A 3 -0.47 -4.25 -12.61
CA ARG A 3 0.52 -3.70 -11.68
C ARG A 3 -0.13 -2.64 -10.80
N LEU A 4 0.38 -2.44 -9.59
CA LEU A 4 -0.18 -1.46 -8.65
C LEU A 4 -0.24 -0.05 -9.27
N VAL A 5 0.81 0.38 -9.99
CA VAL A 5 0.82 1.68 -10.69
C VAL A 5 -0.31 1.82 -11.71
N ASP A 6 -0.67 0.73 -12.40
CA ASP A 6 -1.75 0.74 -13.39
C ASP A 6 -3.12 0.87 -12.69
N GLN A 7 -3.25 0.28 -11.49
CA GLN A 7 -4.47 0.39 -10.67
C GLN A 7 -4.62 1.80 -10.07
N VAL A 8 -3.53 2.38 -9.55
CA VAL A 8 -3.49 3.75 -9.01
C VAL A 8 -3.90 4.74 -10.10
N ARG A 9 -3.31 4.62 -11.29
CA ARG A 9 -3.64 5.48 -12.45
C ARG A 9 -5.09 5.31 -12.91
N THR A 10 -5.60 4.09 -12.97
CA THR A 10 -6.97 3.83 -13.44
C THR A 10 -8.02 4.30 -12.44
N SER A 11 -7.68 4.27 -11.15
CA SER A 11 -8.60 4.61 -10.07
C SER A 11 -8.53 6.08 -9.64
N ASP A 12 -7.59 6.85 -10.21
CA ASP A 12 -7.38 8.29 -9.94
C ASP A 12 -7.35 8.62 -8.44
N VAL A 13 -6.55 7.87 -7.68
CA VAL A 13 -6.45 8.04 -6.22
C VAL A 13 -5.45 9.13 -5.87
N ASP A 14 -5.79 9.94 -4.86
CA ASP A 14 -4.90 10.99 -4.34
C ASP A 14 -3.75 10.43 -3.48
N VAL A 15 -4.00 9.31 -2.80
CA VAL A 15 -3.03 8.69 -1.88
C VAL A 15 -3.08 7.17 -1.91
N VAL A 16 -1.91 6.55 -1.78
CA VAL A 16 -1.74 5.11 -1.58
C VAL A 16 -1.28 4.85 -0.16
N LEU A 17 -2.08 4.08 0.60
CA LEU A 17 -1.74 3.61 1.94
C LEU A 17 -1.04 2.26 1.86
N ILE A 18 0.20 2.19 2.37
CA ILE A 18 0.95 0.93 2.44
C ILE A 18 1.30 0.55 3.89
N PRO A 19 1.30 -0.75 4.25
CA PRO A 19 1.57 -1.19 5.63
C PRO A 19 3.01 -1.02 6.10
N ALA A 20 3.96 -0.89 5.17
CA ALA A 20 5.35 -0.53 5.43
C ALA A 20 6.07 -0.23 4.09
N PRO A 21 7.16 0.54 4.09
CA PRO A 21 7.89 0.92 2.86
C PRO A 21 8.43 -0.28 2.05
N ASN A 22 8.73 -1.39 2.72
CA ASN A 22 9.29 -2.60 2.10
C ASN A 22 8.26 -3.45 1.32
N HIS A 23 6.99 -3.04 1.29
CA HIS A 23 5.96 -3.69 0.46
C HIS A 23 6.04 -3.30 -1.01
N LEU A 24 6.79 -2.25 -1.34
CA LEU A 24 7.05 -1.82 -2.70
C LEU A 24 8.54 -1.91 -2.99
N ASN A 25 8.90 -2.37 -4.18
CA ASN A 25 10.27 -2.21 -4.64
C ASN A 25 10.52 -0.74 -5.06
N ALA A 26 11.79 -0.37 -5.22
CA ALA A 26 12.16 1.02 -5.50
C ALA A 26 11.55 1.57 -6.81
N LEU A 27 11.39 0.72 -7.83
CA LEU A 27 10.82 1.13 -9.12
C LEU A 27 9.30 1.33 -9.03
N GLU A 28 8.60 0.48 -8.28
CA GLU A 28 7.17 0.63 -8.04
C GLU A 28 6.86 1.87 -7.19
N PHE A 29 7.70 2.10 -6.18
CA PHE A 29 7.59 3.28 -5.32
C PHE A 29 7.79 4.58 -6.12
N ASP A 30 8.86 4.65 -6.94
CA ASP A 30 9.12 5.80 -7.82
C ASP A 30 7.98 6.03 -8.82
N ALA A 31 7.46 4.97 -9.44
CA ALA A 31 6.38 5.07 -10.41
C ALA A 31 5.08 5.60 -9.79
N ILE A 32 4.77 5.23 -8.54
CA ILE A 32 3.57 5.70 -7.84
C ILE A 32 3.75 7.13 -7.34
N MET A 33 4.95 7.51 -6.85
CA MET A 33 5.24 8.88 -6.41
C MET A 33 5.07 9.93 -7.51
N HIS A 34 5.22 9.54 -8.78
CA HIS A 34 5.00 10.44 -9.91
C HIS A 34 3.52 10.73 -10.20
N ILE A 35 2.59 9.94 -9.65
CA ILE A 35 1.16 10.03 -9.96
C ILE A 35 0.27 10.23 -8.72
N SER A 36 0.72 9.87 -7.52
CA SER A 36 -0.05 9.92 -6.27
C SER A 36 0.88 10.11 -5.07
N GLY A 37 0.35 10.67 -3.98
CA GLY A 37 1.03 10.62 -2.69
C GLY A 37 1.14 9.18 -2.16
N ILE A 38 2.16 8.88 -1.37
CA ILE A 38 2.31 7.60 -0.67
C ILE A 38 2.45 7.87 0.82
N GLU A 39 1.59 7.24 1.60
CA GLU A 39 1.65 7.26 3.06
C GLU A 39 1.92 5.85 3.59
N THR A 40 2.97 5.72 4.41
CA THR A 40 3.33 4.47 5.07
C THR A 40 2.78 4.48 6.48
N ALA A 41 1.81 3.61 6.77
CA ALA A 41 1.47 3.32 8.15
C ALA A 41 2.58 2.45 8.74
N CYS A 42 3.15 2.80 9.89
CA CYS A 42 3.98 1.87 10.67
C CYS A 42 3.08 1.34 11.80
N PRO A 43 2.34 0.24 11.60
CA PRO A 43 1.47 -0.28 12.64
C PRO A 43 2.32 -0.59 13.87
N ARG A 44 2.03 0.08 15.00
CA ARG A 44 2.55 -0.37 16.30
C ARG A 44 2.11 -1.82 16.48
N MET A 45 3.01 -2.68 16.95
CA MET A 45 2.79 -4.11 17.24
C MET A 45 1.47 -4.41 17.99
N SER A 46 0.92 -3.43 18.72
CA SER A 46 -0.40 -3.48 19.34
C SER A 46 -1.58 -3.68 18.36
N PHE A 47 -1.39 -3.50 17.05
CA PHE A 47 -2.39 -3.74 16.00
C PHE A 47 -2.41 -5.18 15.49
N ASP A 48 -1.50 -6.08 15.93
CA ASP A 48 -1.61 -7.54 15.69
C ASP A 48 -2.95 -8.12 16.17
N ARG A 49 -3.65 -7.40 17.06
CA ARG A 49 -5.00 -7.76 17.51
C ARG A 49 -6.03 -7.90 16.37
N TRP A 50 -5.77 -7.29 15.21
CA TRP A 50 -6.66 -7.40 14.04
C TRP A 50 -6.23 -8.49 13.06
N ALA A 51 -5.09 -9.16 13.27
CA ALA A 51 -4.68 -10.31 12.45
C ALA A 51 -5.68 -11.48 12.55
N ASP A 52 -6.32 -11.65 13.71
CA ASP A 52 -7.35 -12.69 13.92
C ASP A 52 -8.70 -12.35 13.25
N LEU A 53 -8.96 -11.09 12.90
CA LEU A 53 -10.23 -10.67 12.29
C LEU A 53 -10.29 -10.91 10.77
N GLY A 54 -9.19 -11.39 10.16
CA GLY A 54 -9.12 -11.76 8.75
C GLY A 54 -8.84 -13.24 8.49
N ALA A 55 -8.70 -14.06 9.53
CA ALA A 55 -8.44 -15.49 9.43
C ALA A 55 -9.76 -16.31 9.49
N GLU A 56 -10.70 -16.02 8.60
CA GLU A 56 -11.79 -16.95 8.25
C GLU A 56 -11.63 -17.39 6.80
N ALA A 57 -11.00 -18.55 6.61
CA ALA A 57 -11.28 -19.55 5.58
C ALA A 57 -10.57 -20.87 5.93
#